data_AF-A0A7X6A7L0-F1
#
_entry.id   AF-A0A7X6A7L0-F1
#
_cell.length_a   1.000
_cell.length_b   1.000
_cell.length_c   1.000
_cell.angle_alpha   90.00
_cell.angle_beta   90.00
_cell.angle_gamma   90.00
#
_symmetry.space_group_name_H-M   'P 1'
#
loop_
_entity.id
_entity.type
_entity.pdbx_description
1 polymer ?
#
loop_
_entity_poly.entity_id
_entity_poly.type
_entity_poly.pdbx_seq_one_letter_code
_entity_poly.pdbx_strand_id
1 'polypeptide(L)'
;MAGMVTCPKCSFAVTPPAVECLRCGVVFARLEEGAGRSLSRVIVTTGDAPVTGRIDADVRTTLLIGGLLAVLVMAFPFPRFVFGYMGILLHE
;
A
#
# COMPACT_ATOMS: atom_id res chain seq x y z
N MET A 1 -5.10 21.91 -37.36
CA MET A 1 -5.66 20.55 -37.26
C MET A 1 -5.50 20.13 -35.80
N ALA A 2 -6.55 20.24 -34.97
CA ALA A 2 -6.48 19.82 -33.58
C ALA A 2 -6.62 18.29 -33.53
N GLY A 3 -5.50 17.59 -33.34
CA GLY A 3 -5.52 16.15 -33.14
C GLY A 3 -6.13 15.84 -31.78
N MET A 4 -7.16 15.00 -31.73
CA MET A 4 -7.65 14.47 -30.46
C MET A 4 -6.60 13.51 -29.90
N VAL A 5 -6.20 13.72 -28.65
CA VAL A 5 -5.26 12.84 -27.94
C VAL A 5 -6.05 12.05 -26.92
N THR A 6 -5.81 10.74 -26.81
CA THR A 6 -6.47 9.90 -25.81
C THR A 6 -5.71 9.94 -24.49
N CYS A 7 -6.44 10.08 -23.39
CA CYS A 7 -5.85 10.01 -22.06
C CYS A 7 -5.32 8.59 -21.79
N PRO A 8 -4.04 8.41 -21.40
CA PRO A 8 -3.46 7.08 -21.20
C PRO A 8 -4.05 6.33 -19.99
N LYS A 9 -4.70 7.05 -19.05
CA LYS A 9 -5.26 6.46 -17.83
C LYS A 9 -6.70 5.96 -18.00
N CYS A 10 -7.52 6.66 -18.77
CA CYS A 10 -8.96 6.39 -18.86
C CYS A 10 -9.52 6.40 -20.30
N SER A 11 -8.62 6.42 -21.29
CA SER A 11 -8.92 6.43 -22.74
C SER A 11 -9.89 7.52 -23.20
N PHE A 12 -10.11 8.55 -22.40
CA PHE A 12 -11.00 9.66 -22.74
C PHE A 12 -10.36 10.53 -23.82
N ALA A 13 -11.15 10.98 -24.79
CA ALA A 13 -10.69 11.91 -25.82
C ALA A 13 -10.47 13.28 -25.20
N VAL A 14 -9.23 13.75 -25.24
CA VAL A 14 -8.82 15.04 -24.72
C VAL A 14 -8.41 15.93 -25.89
N THR A 15 -8.88 17.16 -25.87
CA THR A 15 -8.50 18.17 -26.86
C THR A 15 -7.26 18.91 -26.34
N PRO A 16 -6.09 18.83 -27.00
CA PRO A 16 -4.94 19.64 -26.62
C PRO A 16 -5.27 21.12 -26.80
N PRO A 17 -4.81 22.05 -25.93
CA PRO A 17 -3.75 21.92 -24.92
C PRO A 17 -4.28 21.71 -23.48
N ALA A 18 -5.13 20.71 -23.23
CA ALA A 18 -5.59 20.43 -21.87
C ALA A 18 -4.43 20.02 -20.94
N VAL A 19 -4.30 20.69 -19.78
CA VAL A 19 -3.30 20.40 -18.73
C VAL A 19 -3.68 19.15 -17.93
N GLU A 20 -4.98 18.84 -17.86
CA GLU A 20 -5.52 17.71 -17.13
C GLU A 20 -6.68 17.02 -17.86
N CYS A 21 -6.91 15.75 -17.56
CA CYS A 21 -8.05 15.01 -18.09
C CYS A 21 -9.31 15.30 -17.25
N LEU A 22 -10.33 15.91 -17.86
CA LEU A 22 -11.63 16.22 -17.22
C LEU A 22 -12.37 15.00 -16.64
N ARG A 23 -12.03 13.78 -17.08
CA ARG A 23 -12.71 12.56 -16.63
C ARG A 23 -12.05 11.89 -15.43
N CYS A 24 -10.73 11.91 -15.34
CA CYS A 24 -9.99 11.17 -14.30
C CYS A 24 -9.02 12.02 -13.48
N GLY A 25 -8.92 13.33 -13.77
CA GLY A 25 -8.08 14.29 -13.05
C GLY A 25 -6.58 14.07 -13.21
N VAL A 26 -6.12 13.28 -14.18
CA VAL A 26 -4.68 13.09 -14.41
C VAL A 26 -4.08 14.36 -15.03
N VAL A 27 -3.02 14.88 -14.42
CA VAL A 27 -2.26 16.03 -14.91
C VAL A 27 -1.15 15.52 -15.84
N PHE A 28 -1.14 15.97 -17.10
CA PHE A 28 -0.20 15.45 -18.11
C PHE A 28 1.25 15.82 -17.83
N ALA A 29 1.52 16.98 -17.22
CA ALA A 29 2.87 17.39 -16.84
C ALA A 29 3.53 16.41 -15.84
N ARG A 30 2.76 15.81 -14.93
CA ARG A 30 3.25 14.81 -13.96
C ARG A 30 3.53 13.45 -14.60
N LEU A 31 2.95 13.16 -15.78
CA LEU A 31 3.22 11.94 -16.51
C LEU A 31 4.60 11.99 -17.16
N GLU A 32 5.02 13.13 -17.69
CA GLU A 32 6.33 13.27 -18.35
C GLU A 32 7.50 13.11 -17.35
N GLU A 33 7.33 13.64 -16.12
CA GLU A 33 8.31 13.47 -15.03
C GLU A 33 8.45 12.00 -14.57
N GLY A 34 7.41 11.18 -14.75
CA GLY A 34 7.41 9.73 -14.47
C GLY A 34 7.68 8.84 -15.70
N ALA A 35 7.63 9.39 -16.92
CA ALA A 35 7.66 8.65 -18.18
C ALA A 35 9.01 8.02 -18.49
N GLY A 36 10.10 8.50 -17.86
CA GLY A 36 11.42 7.87 -17.94
C GLY A 36 11.50 6.45 -17.36
N ARG A 37 10.42 5.93 -16.75
CA ARG A 37 10.40 4.58 -16.14
C ARG A 37 9.31 3.64 -16.65
N SER A 38 8.37 4.05 -17.50
CA SER A 38 7.11 3.29 -17.62
C SER A 38 6.40 3.23 -18.99
N LEU A 39 7.08 3.44 -20.11
CA LEU A 39 6.46 3.37 -21.46
C LEU A 39 7.11 2.34 -22.41
N SER A 40 7.56 1.20 -21.90
CA SER A 40 7.78 -0.01 -22.74
C SER A 40 7.31 -1.31 -22.08
N ARG A 41 6.44 -1.22 -21.07
CA ARG A 41 5.78 -2.38 -20.48
C ARG A 41 4.30 -2.10 -20.27
N VAL A 42 3.59 -1.86 -21.38
CA VAL A 42 2.17 -2.24 -21.45
C VAL A 42 2.13 -3.75 -21.68
N ILE A 43 2.47 -4.47 -20.62
CA ILE A 43 1.80 -5.69 -20.23
C ILE A 43 1.29 -5.32 -18.84
N VAL A 44 -0.02 -5.18 -18.69
CA VAL A 44 -0.64 -5.12 -17.36
C VAL A 44 -0.45 -6.51 -16.76
N THR A 45 0.73 -6.77 -16.22
CA THR A 45 0.81 -7.62 -15.04
C THR A 45 0.55 -6.66 -13.91
N THR A 46 -0.65 -6.73 -13.34
CA THR A 46 -0.80 -6.33 -11.96
C THR A 46 0.42 -6.85 -11.19
N GLY A 47 1.02 -6.01 -10.36
CA GLY A 47 2.02 -6.46 -9.39
C GLY A 47 1.40 -7.36 -8.32
N ASP A 48 0.41 -8.17 -8.69
CA ASP A 48 0.05 -9.38 -7.99
C ASP A 48 1.13 -10.37 -8.37
N ALA A 49 2.15 -10.48 -7.51
CA ALA A 49 2.85 -11.75 -7.40
C ALA A 49 1.76 -12.85 -7.40
N PRO A 50 1.92 -13.95 -8.16
CA PRO A 50 0.92 -14.99 -8.13
C PRO A 50 0.74 -15.37 -6.67
N VAL A 51 -0.49 -15.29 -6.15
CA VAL A 51 -0.88 -15.90 -4.88
C VAL A 51 -0.83 -17.41 -5.12
N THR A 52 0.37 -17.93 -5.40
CA THR A 52 0.68 -19.32 -5.18
C THR A 52 0.49 -19.49 -3.69
N GLY A 53 -0.32 -20.46 -3.26
CA GLY A 53 -0.53 -20.81 -1.83
C GLY A 53 0.74 -21.31 -1.12
N ARG A 54 1.91 -20.89 -1.57
CA ARG A 54 3.23 -21.11 -1.01
C ARG A 54 3.65 -19.79 -0.38
N ILE A 55 3.32 -19.63 0.89
CA ILE A 55 3.86 -18.52 1.70
C ILE A 55 5.38 -18.75 1.75
N ASP A 56 6.15 -17.86 1.12
CA ASP A 56 7.61 -17.88 1.23
C ASP A 56 8.01 -17.88 2.71
N ALA A 57 9.01 -18.69 3.06
CA ALA A 57 9.42 -18.89 4.46
C ALA A 57 9.77 -17.56 5.15
N ASP A 58 10.26 -16.59 4.39
CA ASP A 58 10.60 -15.24 4.83
C ASP A 58 9.37 -14.43 5.26
N VAL A 59 8.31 -14.47 4.45
CA VAL A 59 7.03 -13.80 4.73
C VAL A 59 6.33 -14.44 5.93
N ARG A 60 6.34 -15.79 6.02
CA ARG A 60 5.77 -16.53 7.15
C ARG A 60 6.46 -16.16 8.46
N THR A 61 7.78 -16.06 8.46
CA THR A 61 8.58 -15.75 9.65
C THR A 61 8.31 -14.32 10.11
N THR A 62 8.21 -13.37 9.17
CA THR A 62 7.86 -11.98 9.46
C THR A 62 6.47 -11.84 10.09
N LEU A 63 5.46 -12.55 9.54
CA LEU A 63 4.10 -12.60 10.10
C LEU A 63 4.07 -13.21 11.51
N LEU A 64 4.83 -14.29 11.74
CA LEU A 64 4.91 -14.93 13.06
C LEU A 64 5.56 -14.03 14.10
N ILE A 65 6.68 -13.38 13.76
CA ILE A 65 7.38 -12.46 14.67
C ILE A 65 6.49 -11.26 14.98
N GLY A 66 5.88 -10.64 13.96
CA GLY A 66 4.99 -9.50 14.14
C GLY A 66 3.78 -9.84 15.01
N GLY A 67 3.16 -11.01 14.77
CA GLY A 67 2.03 -11.49 15.58
C GLY A 67 2.42 -11.76 17.04
N LEU A 68 3.55 -12.41 17.27
CA LEU A 68 4.04 -12.70 18.63
C LEU A 68 4.38 -11.42 19.41
N LEU A 69 4.99 -10.44 18.75
CA LEU A 69 5.34 -9.16 19.36
C LEU A 69 4.08 -8.33 19.68
N ALA A 70 3.07 -8.37 18.81
CA ALA A 70 1.77 -7.73 19.08
C ALA A 70 1.05 -8.35 20.29
N VAL A 71 1.05 -9.69 20.40
CA VAL A 71 0.50 -10.39 21.56
C VAL A 71 1.27 -10.02 22.83
N LEU A 72 2.61 -9.97 22.79
CA LEU A 72 3.41 -9.56 23.94
C LEU A 72 3.08 -8.13 24.39
N VAL A 73 3.01 -7.17 23.46
CA VAL A 73 2.68 -5.77 23.80
C VAL A 73 1.27 -5.64 24.38
N MET A 74 0.31 -6.42 23.89
CA MET A 74 -1.06 -6.45 24.44
C MET A 74 -1.14 -7.18 25.79
N ALA A 75 -0.37 -8.27 25.97
CA ALA A 75 -0.46 -9.16 27.11
C ALA A 75 0.44 -8.74 28.29
N PHE A 76 1.50 -7.95 28.09
CA PHE A 76 2.37 -7.48 29.18
C PHE A 76 1.79 -6.36 30.09
N PRO A 77 1.01 -5.38 29.60
CA PRO A 77 0.55 -4.28 30.46
C PRO A 77 -0.51 -4.75 31.46
N PHE A 78 -1.39 -5.66 31.06
CA PHE A 78 -2.52 -6.09 31.88
C PHE A 78 -2.09 -6.85 33.16
N PRO A 79 -1.22 -7.87 33.09
CA PRO A 79 -0.71 -8.56 34.28
C PRO A 79 0.15 -7.65 35.14
N ARG A 80 0.99 -6.79 34.55
CA ARG A 80 1.81 -5.85 35.33
C ARG A 80 0.93 -4.88 36.15
N PHE A 81 -0.19 -4.44 35.59
CA PHE A 81 -1.15 -3.58 36.28
C PHE A 81 -1.93 -4.36 37.35
N VAL A 82 -2.51 -5.52 37.01
CA VAL A 82 -3.34 -6.32 37.92
C VAL A 82 -2.52 -6.89 39.10
N PHE A 83 -1.36 -7.48 38.83
CA PHE A 83 -0.48 -8.00 39.89
C PHE A 83 0.24 -6.88 40.66
N GLY A 84 0.50 -5.73 40.03
CA GLY A 84 1.03 -4.56 40.72
C GLY A 84 0.07 -4.03 41.79
N TYR A 85 -1.22 -3.94 41.48
CA TYR A 85 -2.24 -3.52 42.45
C TYR A 85 -2.53 -4.59 43.52
N MET A 86 -2.56 -5.88 43.15
CA MET A 86 -2.74 -6.96 44.12
C MET A 86 -1.56 -7.08 45.09
N GLY A 87 -0.33 -6.82 44.63
CA GLY A 87 0.85 -6.79 45.50
C GLY A 87 0.84 -5.67 46.53
N ILE A 88 0.23 -4.52 46.21
CA ILE A 88 0.04 -3.41 47.15
C ILE A 88 -1.05 -3.76 48.19
N LEU A 89 -2.14 -4.40 47.77
CA LEU A 89 -3.25 -4.79 48.66
C LEU A 89 -2.94 -5.96 49.61
N LEU A 90 -1.91 -6.76 49.32
CA LEU A 90 -1.47 -7.88 50.17
C LEU A 90 -0.36 -7.51 51.16
N HIS A 91 0.21 -6.31 51.04
CA HIS A 91 1.35 -5.85 51.84
C HIS A 91 0.97 -4.76 52.87
N GLU A 92 -0.31 -4.38 52.93
CA GLU A 92 -0.94 -3.65 54.04
C GLU A 92 -1.89 -4.57 54.81
#